data_AF-A0A448X7Y6-F1
#
_entry.id   AF-A0A448X7Y6-F1
#
_cell.length_a   1.000
_cell.length_b   1.000
_cell.length_c   1.000
_cell.angle_alpha   90.00
_cell.angle_beta   90.00
_cell.angle_gamma   90.00
#
_symmetry.space_group_name_H-M   'P 1'
#
loop_
_entity.id
_entity.type
_entity.pdbx_description
1 polymer ?
#
loop_
_entity_poly.entity_id
_entity_poly.type
_entity_poly.pdbx_seq_one_letter_code
_entity_poly.pdbx_strand_id
1 'polypeptide(L)'
;MLGGTIKNLCPVADTSRIYILNSTEHITVSGLPESALHIRNDKIIYTINTSELLFSEPSFNKILIYSNGIVNSTHKPLIIVTKYSTGLGNSYGGIRAVITSHAPFSVPCIYLDFLPPFAQFYLSRLKLNIGSKIVSPQKIHFLPGMMRQRMSTIELLIDLPPKSQLIISYGFKKLLQRWNEFPPDANHGFYLPAAIVSYQLTPLQVSLIINSTHPAWRELTLPVVMSNYAELL
;
A
#
# COMPACT_ATOMS: atom_id res chain seq x y z
N MET A 1 1.93 -5.31 16.10
CA MET A 1 2.56 -5.92 17.30
C MET A 1 1.75 -7.15 17.66
N LEU A 2 2.33 -8.34 17.58
CA LEU A 2 1.70 -9.57 18.11
C LEU A 2 2.27 -9.81 19.51
N GLY A 3 1.40 -9.88 20.53
CA GLY A 3 1.77 -10.24 21.91
C GLY A 3 1.66 -9.12 22.95
N GLY A 4 0.51 -8.44 23.05
CA GLY A 4 0.23 -7.50 24.15
C GLY A 4 -0.63 -8.14 25.25
N THR A 5 -0.38 -7.77 26.50
CA THR A 5 -1.24 -8.14 27.65
C THR A 5 -2.13 -6.97 28.04
N ILE A 6 -3.44 -7.22 28.19
CA ILE A 6 -4.38 -6.22 28.73
C ILE A 6 -4.20 -6.21 30.25
N LYS A 7 -3.73 -5.10 30.81
CA LYS A 7 -3.46 -4.99 32.25
C LYS A 7 -4.63 -4.40 33.04
N ASN A 8 -5.29 -3.39 32.47
CA ASN A 8 -6.34 -2.62 33.14
C ASN A 8 -7.54 -2.38 32.19
N LEU A 9 -8.69 -2.08 32.78
CA LEU A 9 -9.89 -1.59 32.08
C LEU A 9 -9.74 -0.10 31.71
N CYS A 10 -10.46 0.33 30.67
CA CYS A 10 -10.52 1.73 30.29
C CYS A 10 -11.32 2.53 31.33
N PRO A 11 -10.75 3.58 31.96
CA PRO A 11 -11.43 4.31 33.04
C PRO A 11 -12.60 5.21 32.57
N VAL A 12 -12.73 5.44 31.26
CA VAL A 12 -13.74 6.34 30.67
C VAL A 12 -14.90 5.58 30.04
N ALA A 13 -14.74 4.30 29.73
CA ALA A 13 -15.76 3.52 29.02
C ALA A 13 -16.64 2.75 30.00
N ASP A 14 -17.97 2.86 29.84
CA ASP A 14 -18.93 2.08 30.64
C ASP A 14 -18.84 0.57 30.35
N THR A 15 -18.52 0.21 29.10
CA THR A 15 -18.30 -1.18 28.69
C THR A 15 -17.17 -1.29 27.68
N SER A 16 -16.34 -2.32 27.79
CA SER A 16 -15.31 -2.67 26.81
C SER A 16 -15.40 -4.15 26.45
N ARG A 17 -15.46 -4.41 25.14
CA ARG A 17 -15.66 -5.74 24.57
C ARG A 17 -14.60 -6.03 23.52
N ILE A 18 -14.15 -7.27 23.48
CA ILE A 18 -13.27 -7.82 22.45
C ILE A 18 -14.14 -8.63 21.50
N TYR A 19 -14.06 -8.29 20.22
CA TYR A 19 -14.73 -9.00 19.14
C TYR A 19 -13.70 -9.84 18.41
N ILE A 20 -13.91 -11.15 18.36
CA ILE A 20 -13.15 -12.04 17.49
C ILE A 20 -13.95 -12.18 16.21
N LEU A 21 -13.42 -11.59 15.14
CA LEU A 21 -14.05 -11.59 13.83
C LEU A 21 -13.85 -12.92 13.13
N ASN A 22 -14.81 -13.25 12.29
CA ASN A 22 -14.71 -14.42 11.43
C ASN A 22 -13.61 -14.20 10.40
N SER A 23 -12.72 -15.19 10.30
CA SER A 23 -11.68 -15.18 9.28
C SER A 23 -12.08 -16.09 8.15
N THR A 24 -11.47 -15.83 7.00
CA THR A 24 -11.61 -16.68 5.82
C THR A 24 -10.79 -17.97 5.95
N GLU A 25 -9.92 -18.07 6.96
CA GLU A 25 -9.29 -19.33 7.40
C GLU A 25 -10.10 -19.97 8.50
N HIS A 26 -10.06 -21.31 8.56
CA HIS A 26 -10.45 -22.04 9.76
C HIS A 26 -9.47 -21.73 10.88
N ILE A 27 -9.86 -20.75 11.70
CA ILE A 27 -9.18 -20.40 12.93
C ILE A 27 -9.71 -21.29 14.04
N THR A 28 -8.79 -21.91 14.76
CA THR A 28 -9.06 -22.51 16.05
C THR A 28 -8.64 -21.53 17.13
N VAL A 29 -9.59 -21.19 18.00
CA VAL A 29 -9.34 -20.32 19.15
C VAL A 29 -9.35 -21.19 20.40
N SER A 30 -8.27 -21.12 21.18
CA SER A 30 -8.17 -21.82 22.47
C SER A 30 -7.92 -20.85 23.61
N GLY A 31 -8.43 -21.17 24.80
CA GLY A 31 -8.28 -20.32 26.00
C GLY A 31 -9.32 -19.21 26.09
N LEU A 32 -10.55 -19.42 25.56
CA LEU A 32 -11.66 -18.50 25.81
C LEU A 32 -12.23 -18.72 27.23
N PRO A 33 -12.69 -17.65 27.89
CA PRO A 33 -13.46 -17.77 29.12
C PRO A 33 -14.82 -18.43 28.85
N GLU A 34 -15.37 -19.12 29.85
CA GLU A 34 -16.69 -19.80 29.75
C GLU A 34 -17.85 -18.83 29.44
N SER A 35 -17.68 -17.56 29.79
CA SER A 35 -18.60 -16.45 29.52
C SER A 35 -18.53 -15.90 28.08
N ALA A 36 -17.60 -16.40 27.25
CA ALA A 36 -17.49 -15.96 25.87
C ALA A 36 -18.75 -16.34 25.08
N LEU A 37 -19.47 -15.32 24.61
CA LEU A 37 -20.67 -15.53 23.81
C LEU A 37 -20.27 -15.85 22.38
N HIS A 38 -20.56 -17.08 21.95
CA HIS A 38 -20.45 -17.48 20.54
C HIS A 38 -21.66 -16.96 19.78
N ILE A 39 -21.49 -15.83 19.12
CA ILE A 39 -22.47 -15.29 18.19
C ILE A 39 -22.12 -15.89 16.85
N ARG A 40 -22.95 -16.77 16.27
CA ARG A 40 -22.69 -17.31 14.92
C ARG A 40 -23.26 -16.37 13.86
N ASN A 41 -22.74 -15.14 13.82
CA ASN A 41 -22.98 -14.24 12.70
C ASN A 41 -21.87 -14.46 11.68
N ASP A 42 -22.13 -14.24 10.39
CA ASP A 42 -21.10 -14.41 9.34
C ASP A 42 -19.80 -13.60 9.60
N LYS A 43 -19.88 -12.57 10.45
CA LYS A 43 -18.81 -11.59 10.70
C LYS A 43 -18.14 -11.68 12.08
N ILE A 44 -18.86 -12.06 13.14
CA ILE A 44 -18.34 -12.12 14.51
C ILE A 44 -18.48 -13.56 14.96
N ILE A 45 -17.41 -14.17 15.50
CA ILE A 45 -17.45 -15.53 16.06
C ILE A 45 -17.64 -15.46 17.57
N TYR A 46 -16.89 -14.59 18.26
CA TYR A 46 -16.93 -14.48 19.71
C TYR A 46 -16.96 -13.03 20.19
N THR A 47 -17.64 -12.85 21.32
CA THR A 47 -17.69 -11.61 22.09
C THR A 47 -17.26 -11.89 23.52
N ILE A 48 -16.27 -11.13 23.99
CA ILE A 48 -15.69 -11.30 25.33
C ILE A 48 -15.69 -9.93 26.02
N ASN A 49 -16.17 -9.86 27.26
CA ASN A 49 -16.02 -8.65 28.05
C ASN A 49 -14.58 -8.57 28.58
N THR A 50 -13.95 -7.40 28.49
CA THR A 50 -12.55 -7.25 28.94
C THR A 50 -12.37 -7.44 30.43
N SER A 51 -13.43 -7.26 31.24
CA SER A 51 -13.41 -7.49 32.69
C SER A 51 -13.13 -8.96 33.01
N GLU A 52 -13.70 -9.89 32.26
CA GLU A 52 -13.56 -11.33 32.46
C GLU A 52 -12.12 -11.81 32.23
N LEU A 53 -11.37 -11.13 31.35
CA LEU A 53 -9.96 -11.41 31.07
C LEU A 53 -8.99 -10.82 32.11
N LEU A 54 -9.47 -9.98 33.03
CA LEU A 54 -8.66 -9.38 34.09
C LEU A 54 -8.71 -10.20 35.39
N PHE A 55 -9.78 -10.98 35.62
CA PHE A 55 -10.03 -11.69 36.87
C PHE A 55 -9.48 -13.13 36.91
N SER A 56 -9.13 -13.72 35.77
CA SER A 56 -8.40 -14.99 35.73
C SER A 56 -6.89 -14.77 35.80
N GLU A 57 -6.21 -15.66 36.54
CA GLU A 57 -4.77 -15.62 36.83
C GLU A 57 -3.90 -15.15 35.65
N PRO A 58 -2.95 -14.21 35.88
CA PRO A 58 -2.20 -13.50 34.82
C PRO A 58 -1.30 -14.41 33.95
N SER A 59 -1.17 -15.69 34.31
CA SER A 59 -0.36 -16.69 33.59
C SER A 59 -1.15 -17.46 32.53
N PHE A 60 -2.50 -17.48 32.57
CA PHE A 60 -3.32 -18.39 31.74
C PHE A 60 -4.26 -17.75 30.71
N ASN A 61 -4.43 -16.43 30.70
CA ASN A 61 -5.29 -15.75 29.71
C ASN A 61 -4.56 -15.46 28.40
N LYS A 62 -4.05 -16.50 27.76
CA LYS A 62 -3.59 -16.41 26.37
C LYS A 62 -4.69 -16.94 25.48
N ILE A 63 -5.44 -16.02 24.87
CA ILE A 63 -6.28 -16.39 23.72
C ILE A 63 -5.31 -16.68 22.58
N LEU A 64 -5.11 -17.97 22.32
CA LEU A 64 -4.27 -18.41 21.21
C LEU A 64 -5.17 -18.58 19.99
N ILE A 65 -4.84 -17.80 18.96
CA ILE A 65 -5.45 -17.85 17.64
C ILE A 65 -4.41 -18.47 16.73
N TYR A 66 -4.65 -19.71 16.31
CA TYR A 66 -3.78 -20.39 15.36
C TYR A 66 -4.61 -20.91 14.19
N SER A 67 -4.00 -20.89 13.01
CA SER A 67 -4.54 -21.55 11.82
C SER A 67 -3.72 -22.81 11.56
N ASN A 68 -4.39 -23.89 11.14
CA ASN A 68 -3.78 -25.21 10.96
C ASN A 68 -2.97 -25.34 9.65
N GLY A 69 -2.45 -24.24 9.10
CA GLY A 69 -1.74 -24.21 7.82
C GLY A 69 -0.31 -23.66 7.93
N ILE A 70 0.68 -24.45 7.51
CA ILE A 70 2.03 -23.93 7.20
C ILE A 70 1.91 -23.15 5.89
N VAL A 71 1.82 -21.83 5.97
CA VAL A 71 1.70 -20.98 4.78
C VAL A 71 3.08 -20.61 4.25
N ASN A 72 3.67 -21.49 3.45
CA ASN A 72 4.92 -21.22 2.71
C ASN A 72 4.66 -20.36 1.45
N SER A 73 3.97 -19.23 1.60
CA SER A 73 3.66 -18.34 0.47
C SER A 73 4.47 -17.05 0.55
N THR A 74 5.41 -16.86 -0.38
CA THR A 74 6.06 -15.57 -0.58
C THR A 74 5.07 -14.63 -1.26
N HIS A 75 4.32 -13.90 -0.46
CA HIS A 75 3.30 -13.03 -0.97
C HIS A 75 3.86 -11.66 -1.39
N LYS A 76 3.55 -11.21 -2.60
CA LYS A 76 3.95 -9.91 -3.15
C LYS A 76 2.68 -9.08 -3.40
N PRO A 77 2.71 -7.76 -3.18
CA PRO A 77 1.56 -6.92 -3.49
C PRO A 77 1.24 -6.99 -4.99
N LEU A 78 -0.01 -6.75 -5.37
CA LEU A 78 -0.46 -6.91 -6.76
C LEU A 78 0.36 -6.05 -7.74
N ILE A 79 0.70 -4.83 -7.31
CA ILE A 79 1.53 -3.90 -8.06
C ILE A 79 2.60 -3.32 -7.13
N ILE A 80 3.86 -3.37 -7.56
CA ILE A 80 4.99 -2.75 -6.88
C ILE A 80 5.45 -1.56 -7.71
N VAL A 81 5.69 -0.44 -7.05
CA VAL A 81 6.21 0.78 -7.69
C VAL A 81 7.50 1.19 -6.99
N THR A 82 8.53 1.44 -7.78
CA THR A 82 9.80 1.95 -7.26
C THR A 82 10.26 3.11 -8.12
N LYS A 83 10.48 4.26 -7.51
CA LYS A 83 10.95 5.47 -8.16
C LYS A 83 12.32 5.84 -7.62
N TYR A 84 13.24 6.22 -8.49
CA TYR A 84 14.53 6.78 -8.12
C TYR A 84 15.00 7.82 -9.12
N SER A 85 15.85 8.74 -8.64
CA SER A 85 16.56 9.69 -9.48
C SER A 85 17.73 9.02 -10.18
N THR A 86 18.06 9.50 -11.37
CA THR A 86 19.17 9.06 -12.20
C THR A 86 19.92 10.27 -12.76
N GLY A 87 21.13 10.05 -13.27
CA GLY A 87 21.97 11.09 -13.87
C GLY A 87 23.07 11.60 -12.94
N LEU A 88 24.12 12.13 -13.58
CA LEU A 88 25.30 12.71 -12.92
C LEU A 88 25.26 14.23 -13.12
N GLY A 89 25.37 15.00 -12.03
CA GLY A 89 25.56 16.45 -12.06
C GLY A 89 24.44 17.30 -11.42
N ASN A 90 24.69 18.61 -11.42
CA ASN A 90 23.87 19.59 -10.70
C ASN A 90 22.81 20.29 -11.56
N SER A 91 22.87 20.18 -12.89
CA SER A 91 21.99 20.94 -13.79
C SER A 91 20.89 20.09 -14.42
N TYR A 92 21.17 18.81 -14.70
CA TYR A 92 20.21 17.88 -15.30
C TYR A 92 20.17 16.60 -14.50
N GLY A 93 18.99 16.00 -14.43
CA GLY A 93 18.77 14.69 -13.87
C GLY A 93 17.77 13.90 -14.72
N GLY A 94 17.52 12.68 -14.29
CA GLY A 94 16.47 11.84 -14.81
C GLY A 94 15.71 11.19 -13.66
N ILE A 95 14.53 10.70 -13.97
CA ILE A 95 13.76 9.86 -13.08
C ILE A 95 13.55 8.53 -13.79
N ARG A 96 13.64 7.46 -13.02
CA ARG A 96 13.29 6.12 -13.45
C ARG A 96 12.31 5.53 -12.45
N ALA A 97 11.11 5.23 -12.92
CA ALA A 97 10.08 4.55 -12.17
C ALA A 97 9.85 3.16 -12.77
N VAL A 98 9.86 2.16 -11.92
CA VAL A 98 9.66 0.76 -12.27
C VAL A 98 8.35 0.31 -11.63
N ILE A 99 7.39 -0.03 -12.46
CA ILE A 99 6.09 -0.56 -12.06
C ILE A 99 6.08 -2.05 -12.42
N THR A 100 5.98 -2.90 -11.41
CA THR A 100 5.95 -4.36 -11.59
C THR A 100 4.55 -4.87 -11.26
N SER A 101 3.90 -5.47 -12.25
CA SER A 101 2.62 -6.17 -12.09
C SER A 101 2.86 -7.62 -11.73
N HIS A 102 2.23 -8.06 -10.64
CA HIS A 102 2.07 -9.47 -10.29
C HIS A 102 0.67 -9.99 -10.62
N ALA A 103 -0.21 -9.14 -11.17
CA ALA A 103 -1.56 -9.53 -11.55
C ALA A 103 -1.54 -10.54 -12.73
N PRO A 104 -2.45 -11.53 -12.73
CA PRO A 104 -2.59 -12.49 -13.82
C PRO A 104 -3.38 -11.92 -15.02
N PHE A 105 -3.90 -10.70 -14.92
CA PHE A 105 -4.67 -10.00 -15.96
C PHE A 105 -4.08 -8.61 -16.24
N SER A 106 -4.54 -7.98 -17.31
CA SER A 106 -4.18 -6.59 -17.65
C SER A 106 -4.85 -5.62 -16.67
N VAL A 107 -4.09 -4.64 -16.18
CA VAL A 107 -4.58 -3.64 -15.22
C VAL A 107 -4.42 -2.25 -15.82
N PRO A 108 -5.53 -1.53 -16.12
CA PRO A 108 -5.44 -0.12 -16.46
C PRO A 108 -5.02 0.67 -15.22
N CYS A 109 -3.96 1.46 -15.35
CA CYS A 109 -3.41 2.23 -14.24
C CYS A 109 -3.06 3.66 -14.66
N ILE A 110 -3.08 4.55 -13.68
CA ILE A 110 -2.68 5.95 -13.81
C ILE A 110 -1.38 6.11 -13.02
N TYR A 111 -0.30 6.45 -13.72
CA TYR A 111 0.94 6.88 -13.09
C TYR A 111 0.93 8.40 -12.93
N LEU A 112 1.00 8.86 -11.69
CA LEU A 112 1.07 10.27 -11.32
C LEU A 112 2.42 10.57 -10.67
N ASP A 113 3.11 11.59 -11.19
CA ASP A 113 4.38 12.04 -10.63
C ASP A 113 4.45 13.56 -10.52
N PHE A 114 5.20 14.01 -9.53
CA PHE A 114 5.40 15.40 -9.16
C PHE A 114 6.88 15.75 -9.26
N LEU A 115 7.17 16.95 -9.76
CA LEU A 115 8.48 17.56 -9.65
C LEU A 115 8.38 18.86 -8.85
N PRO A 116 9.26 19.06 -7.84
CA PRO A 116 9.32 20.29 -7.08
C PRO A 116 9.52 21.53 -7.97
N PRO A 117 9.18 22.75 -7.51
CA PRO A 117 9.25 23.96 -8.33
C PRO A 117 10.66 24.34 -8.82
N PHE A 118 11.71 23.73 -8.23
CA PHE A 118 13.11 23.88 -8.67
C PHE A 118 13.51 22.88 -9.77
N ALA A 119 12.61 21.97 -10.20
CA ALA A 119 12.84 20.99 -11.24
C ALA A 119 11.76 21.08 -12.33
N GLN A 120 12.19 21.08 -13.60
CA GLN A 120 11.29 21.13 -14.75
C GLN A 120 11.35 19.82 -15.53
N PHE A 121 10.18 19.24 -15.86
CA PHE A 121 10.11 18.05 -16.71
C PHE A 121 10.70 18.32 -18.09
N TYR A 122 11.38 17.31 -18.62
CA TYR A 122 11.84 17.28 -19.98
C TYR A 122 11.11 16.15 -20.73
N LEU A 123 9.89 16.44 -21.16
CA LEU A 123 8.96 15.48 -21.77
C LEU A 123 9.50 14.83 -23.05
N SER A 124 10.40 15.50 -23.78
CA SER A 124 11.06 14.92 -24.96
C SER A 124 11.91 13.68 -24.65
N ARG A 125 12.25 13.46 -23.38
CA ARG A 125 12.95 12.27 -22.89
C ARG A 125 12.03 11.27 -22.20
N LEU A 126 10.71 11.46 -22.24
CA LEU A 126 9.75 10.49 -21.71
C LEU A 126 9.81 9.21 -22.55
N LYS A 127 10.14 8.10 -21.92
CA LYS A 127 10.18 6.76 -22.53
C LYS A 127 9.52 5.76 -21.59
N LEU A 128 8.62 4.95 -22.14
CA LEU A 128 7.96 3.86 -21.44
C LEU A 128 8.35 2.56 -22.14
N ASN A 129 8.90 1.61 -21.37
CA ASN A 129 9.35 0.33 -21.91
C ASN A 129 8.78 -0.83 -21.10
N ILE A 130 8.31 -1.87 -21.76
CA ILE A 130 7.95 -3.16 -21.15
C ILE A 130 8.92 -4.20 -21.70
N GLY A 131 9.88 -4.62 -20.87
CA GLY A 131 11.03 -5.41 -21.34
C GLY A 131 11.81 -4.65 -22.41
N SER A 132 11.92 -5.22 -23.62
CA SER A 132 12.57 -4.60 -24.78
C SER A 132 11.63 -3.77 -25.66
N LYS A 133 10.32 -3.81 -25.42
CA LYS A 133 9.32 -3.13 -26.26
C LYS A 133 9.08 -1.71 -25.74
N ILE A 134 9.15 -0.74 -26.65
CA ILE A 134 8.74 0.65 -26.38
C ILE A 134 7.22 0.71 -26.44
N VAL A 135 6.61 1.32 -25.44
CA VAL A 135 5.17 1.47 -25.29
C VAL A 135 4.82 2.95 -25.23
N SER A 136 3.67 3.34 -25.75
CA SER A 136 3.12 4.68 -25.61
C SER A 136 1.99 4.67 -24.58
N PRO A 137 1.89 5.68 -23.69
CA PRO A 137 0.73 5.83 -22.84
C PRO A 137 -0.50 6.13 -23.69
N GLN A 138 -1.68 5.71 -23.24
CA GLN A 138 -2.95 6.00 -23.93
C GLN A 138 -3.29 7.49 -23.87
N LYS A 139 -3.00 8.12 -22.72
CA LYS A 139 -3.24 9.54 -22.49
C LYS A 139 -2.14 10.11 -21.61
N ILE A 140 -1.74 11.33 -21.92
CA ILE A 140 -0.80 12.12 -21.14
C ILE A 140 -1.54 13.37 -20.70
N HIS A 141 -1.58 13.62 -19.41
CA HIS A 141 -1.98 14.90 -18.85
C HIS A 141 -0.78 15.51 -18.13
N PHE A 142 -0.38 16.68 -18.58
CA PHE A 142 0.82 17.35 -18.09
C PHE A 142 0.46 18.76 -17.63
N LEU A 143 0.77 19.04 -16.37
CA LEU A 143 0.64 20.38 -15.82
C LEU A 143 2.05 20.95 -15.62
N PRO A 144 2.48 21.93 -16.44
CA PRO A 144 3.79 22.54 -16.28
C PRO A 144 3.89 23.20 -14.92
N GLY A 145 5.09 23.20 -14.33
CA GLY A 145 5.33 23.79 -13.02
C GLY A 145 5.43 25.30 -13.15
N MET A 146 5.15 26.00 -12.06
CA MET A 146 5.34 27.45 -11.98
C MET A 146 6.48 27.71 -11.01
N MET A 147 7.53 28.40 -11.49
CA MET A 147 8.75 28.58 -10.71
C MET A 147 8.42 29.14 -9.33
N ARG A 148 8.86 28.41 -8.29
CA ARG A 148 8.73 28.80 -6.87
C ARG A 148 7.30 28.94 -6.35
N GLN A 149 6.30 28.50 -7.11
CA GLN A 149 4.90 28.59 -6.73
C GLN A 149 4.19 27.24 -6.80
N ARG A 150 4.43 26.47 -7.86
CA ARG A 150 3.68 25.23 -8.09
C ARG A 150 4.56 24.13 -8.66
N MET A 151 4.39 22.92 -8.13
CA MET A 151 4.98 21.71 -8.67
C MET A 151 4.44 21.45 -10.08
N SER A 152 5.31 20.93 -10.95
CA SER A 152 4.84 20.32 -12.18
C SER A 152 4.32 18.92 -11.90
N THR A 153 3.31 18.50 -12.65
CA THR A 153 2.74 17.15 -12.56
C THR A 153 2.69 16.48 -13.93
N ILE A 154 2.89 15.17 -13.94
CA ILE A 154 2.66 14.33 -15.10
C ILE A 154 1.77 13.16 -14.71
N GLU A 155 0.73 12.94 -15.50
CA GLU A 155 -0.22 11.84 -15.37
C GLU A 155 -0.22 11.04 -16.67
N LEU A 156 -0.01 9.73 -16.54
CA LEU A 156 0.06 8.82 -17.67
C LEU A 156 -0.99 7.73 -17.47
N LEU A 157 -1.92 7.61 -18.41
CA LEU A 157 -2.85 6.49 -18.48
C LEU A 157 -2.19 5.35 -19.25
N ILE A 158 -2.01 4.20 -18.58
CA ILE A 158 -1.21 3.09 -19.10
C ILE A 158 -1.93 1.77 -18.81
N ASP A 159 -2.03 0.92 -19.82
CA ASP A 159 -2.44 -0.47 -19.62
C ASP A 159 -1.22 -1.30 -19.24
N LEU A 160 -1.23 -1.85 -18.04
CA LEU A 160 -0.16 -2.69 -17.52
C LEU A 160 -0.48 -4.17 -17.82
N PRO A 161 0.26 -4.84 -18.72
CA PRO A 161 0.01 -6.23 -19.06
C PRO A 161 0.18 -7.18 -17.86
N PRO A 162 -0.40 -8.39 -17.92
CA PRO A 162 -0.25 -9.38 -16.86
C PRO A 162 1.22 -9.74 -16.65
N LYS A 163 1.61 -9.91 -15.38
CA LYS A 163 2.96 -10.35 -14.97
C LYS A 163 4.11 -9.61 -15.67
N SER A 164 3.96 -8.30 -15.86
CA SER A 164 4.89 -7.48 -16.63
C SER A 164 5.62 -6.46 -15.76
N GLN A 165 6.73 -5.94 -16.28
CA GLN A 165 7.45 -4.83 -15.67
C GLN A 165 7.52 -3.67 -16.67
N LEU A 166 6.93 -2.56 -16.29
CA LEU A 166 6.93 -1.30 -17.03
C LEU A 166 7.96 -0.35 -16.42
N ILE A 167 8.79 0.22 -17.28
CA ILE A 167 9.85 1.15 -16.91
C ILE A 167 9.52 2.49 -17.55
N ILE A 168 9.22 3.48 -16.71
CA ILE A 168 8.97 4.85 -17.10
C ILE A 168 10.26 5.64 -16.81
N SER A 169 10.75 6.35 -17.80
CA SER A 169 11.93 7.21 -17.65
C SER A 169 11.70 8.56 -18.29
N TYR A 170 12.12 9.62 -17.63
CA TYR A 170 12.07 10.97 -18.17
C TYR A 170 13.18 11.83 -17.59
N GLY A 171 13.56 12.88 -18.33
CA GLY A 171 14.56 13.84 -17.88
C GLY A 171 13.92 14.97 -17.07
N PHE A 172 14.72 15.63 -16.24
CA PHE A 172 14.37 16.93 -15.68
C PHE A 172 15.58 17.86 -15.65
N LYS A 173 15.31 19.17 -15.71
CA LYS A 173 16.31 20.22 -15.53
C LYS A 173 16.15 20.83 -14.14
N LYS A 174 17.25 20.93 -13.40
CA LYS A 174 17.31 21.67 -12.14
C LYS A 174 17.45 23.16 -12.47
N LEU A 175 16.62 23.97 -11.82
CA LEU A 175 16.68 25.42 -11.87
C LEU A 175 17.60 25.92 -10.76
N LEU A 176 18.26 27.06 -11.00
CA LEU A 176 19.08 27.70 -9.99
C LEU A 176 18.18 28.26 -8.87
N GLN A 177 18.36 27.73 -7.66
CA GLN A 177 17.71 28.22 -6.46
C GLN A 177 18.42 29.46 -5.91
N ARG A 178 17.68 30.36 -5.26
CA ARG A 178 18.29 31.42 -4.44
C ARG A 178 18.93 30.82 -3.19
N TRP A 179 19.84 31.58 -2.58
CA TRP A 179 20.53 31.17 -1.34
C TRP A 179 19.56 30.82 -0.20
N ASN A 180 18.38 31.45 -0.15
CA ASN A 180 17.34 31.22 0.85
C ASN A 180 16.34 30.11 0.49
N GLU A 181 16.52 29.42 -0.64
CA GLU A 181 15.63 28.34 -1.12
C GLU A 181 16.23 26.94 -0.93
N PHE A 182 17.51 26.87 -0.55
CA PHE A 182 18.16 25.60 -0.23
C PHE A 182 17.67 25.09 1.13
N PRO A 183 17.45 23.77 1.28
CA PRO A 183 17.30 23.19 2.60
C PRO A 183 18.55 23.50 3.44
N PRO A 184 18.42 23.65 4.78
CA PRO A 184 19.52 24.08 5.65
C PRO A 184 20.72 23.12 5.67
N ASP A 185 20.61 21.93 5.08
CA ASP A 185 21.68 20.95 4.95
C ASP A 185 21.96 20.62 3.47
N ALA A 186 23.16 20.98 3.01
CA ALA A 186 23.62 20.71 1.64
C ALA A 186 24.00 19.23 1.41
N ASN A 187 24.23 18.44 2.46
CA ASN A 187 24.69 17.06 2.35
C ASN A 187 23.56 16.08 1.97
N HIS A 188 22.30 16.45 2.19
CA HIS A 188 21.13 15.58 1.92
C HIS A 188 20.65 15.62 0.47
N GLY A 189 21.15 16.57 -0.33
CA GLY A 189 20.75 16.74 -1.73
C GLY A 189 19.28 17.14 -1.89
N PHE A 190 18.64 16.66 -2.97
CA PHE A 190 17.26 17.01 -3.30
C PHE A 190 16.32 15.84 -3.08
N TYR A 191 15.29 16.06 -2.28
CA TYR A 191 14.18 15.12 -2.13
C TYR A 191 13.22 15.24 -3.32
N LEU A 192 12.88 14.10 -3.91
CA LEU A 192 11.82 13.99 -4.90
C LEU A 192 10.59 13.36 -4.23
N PRO A 193 9.38 13.86 -4.50
CA PRO A 193 8.16 13.24 -3.99
C PRO A 193 8.00 11.83 -4.57
N ALA A 194 7.28 10.97 -3.86
CA ALA A 194 6.94 9.64 -4.35
C ALA A 194 6.04 9.71 -5.60
N ALA A 195 6.16 8.74 -6.49
CA ALA A 195 5.17 8.53 -7.54
C ALA A 195 3.96 7.77 -6.97
N ILE A 196 2.79 8.04 -7.55
CA ILE A 196 1.52 7.41 -7.20
C ILE A 196 1.07 6.58 -8.39
N VAL A 197 0.68 5.32 -8.12
CA VAL A 197 0.01 4.48 -9.12
C VAL A 197 -1.37 4.14 -8.61
N SER A 198 -2.37 4.62 -9.33
CA SER A 198 -3.76 4.33 -9.07
C SER A 198 -4.26 3.32 -10.11
N TYR A 199 -5.02 2.33 -9.68
CA TYR A 199 -5.60 1.33 -10.56
C TYR A 199 -6.95 0.89 -10.02
N GLN A 200 -7.80 0.36 -10.89
CA GLN A 200 -9.10 -0.15 -10.53
C GLN A 200 -9.21 -1.62 -10.91
N LEU A 201 -9.79 -2.41 -10.02
CA LEU A 201 -10.07 -3.83 -10.24
C LEU A 201 -11.57 -4.01 -10.43
N THR A 202 -11.95 -4.89 -11.34
CA THR A 202 -13.36 -5.31 -11.48
C THR A 202 -13.71 -6.35 -10.41
N PRO A 203 -15.01 -6.53 -10.06
CA PRO A 203 -15.41 -7.54 -9.08
C PRO A 203 -14.93 -8.96 -9.43
N LEU A 204 -14.90 -9.31 -10.72
CA LEU A 204 -14.37 -10.59 -11.21
C LEU A 204 -12.86 -10.73 -10.97
N GLN A 205 -12.10 -9.66 -11.15
CA GLN A 205 -10.65 -9.65 -10.90
C GLN A 205 -10.35 -9.78 -9.40
N VAL A 206 -11.15 -9.12 -8.56
CA VAL A 206 -11.05 -9.22 -7.11
C VAL A 206 -11.35 -10.64 -6.64
N SER A 207 -12.43 -11.28 -7.13
CA SER A 207 -12.76 -12.66 -6.76
C SER A 207 -11.67 -13.65 -7.20
N LEU A 208 -11.06 -13.45 -8.36
CA LEU A 208 -9.91 -14.24 -8.83
C LEU A 208 -8.70 -14.11 -7.89
N ILE A 209 -8.40 -12.89 -7.42
CA ILE A 209 -7.32 -12.67 -6.44
C ILE A 209 -7.67 -13.37 -5.13
N ILE A 210 -8.88 -13.17 -4.60
CA ILE A 210 -9.35 -13.76 -3.34
C ILE A 210 -9.28 -15.30 -3.37
N ASN A 211 -9.63 -15.93 -4.50
CA ASN A 211 -9.58 -17.38 -4.66
C ASN A 211 -8.16 -17.93 -4.80
N SER A 212 -7.23 -17.16 -5.38
CA SER A 212 -5.84 -17.58 -5.61
C SER A 212 -4.89 -17.20 -4.47
N THR A 213 -5.23 -16.20 -3.68
CA THR A 213 -4.43 -15.70 -2.58
C THR A 213 -4.92 -16.24 -1.25
N HIS A 214 -3.96 -16.68 -0.45
CA HIS A 214 -4.28 -17.18 0.86
C HIS A 214 -4.82 -16.03 1.74
N PRO A 215 -5.93 -16.26 2.46
CA PRO A 215 -6.64 -15.25 3.25
C PRO A 215 -5.79 -14.36 4.16
N ALA A 216 -4.81 -14.90 4.89
CA ALA A 216 -3.83 -14.11 5.67
C ALA A 216 -3.12 -12.99 4.88
N TRP A 217 -3.06 -13.07 3.56
CA TRP A 217 -2.29 -12.15 2.72
C TRP A 217 -3.14 -11.24 1.83
N ARG A 218 -4.47 -11.39 1.85
CA ARG A 218 -5.37 -10.56 1.02
C ARG A 218 -5.17 -9.06 1.27
N GLU A 219 -4.91 -8.69 2.53
CA GLU A 219 -4.65 -7.31 2.94
C GLU A 219 -3.29 -6.75 2.47
N LEU A 220 -2.38 -7.64 2.07
CA LEU A 220 -1.08 -7.27 1.51
C LEU A 220 -1.10 -7.28 -0.02
N THR A 221 -2.07 -7.95 -0.66
CA THR A 221 -2.20 -7.99 -2.13
C THR A 221 -3.06 -6.84 -2.62
N LEU A 222 -4.15 -6.61 -1.90
CA LEU A 222 -5.11 -5.57 -2.22
C LEU A 222 -4.68 -4.27 -1.55
N PRO A 223 -4.96 -3.10 -2.17
CA PRO A 223 -4.65 -1.82 -1.55
C PRO A 223 -5.45 -1.66 -0.25
N VAL A 224 -4.88 -0.95 0.72
CA VAL A 224 -5.46 -0.77 2.08
C VAL A 224 -6.90 -0.24 2.06
N VAL A 225 -7.33 0.49 1.03
CA VAL A 225 -8.72 0.97 0.91
C VAL A 225 -9.71 -0.15 0.52
N MET A 226 -9.21 -1.25 -0.05
CA MET A 226 -9.95 -2.47 -0.31
C MET A 226 -9.94 -3.42 0.89
N SER A 227 -9.10 -3.14 1.90
CA SER A 227 -9.12 -3.90 3.15
C SER A 227 -10.44 -3.65 3.88
N ASN A 228 -11.04 -4.74 4.32
CA ASN A 228 -12.42 -4.95 4.74
C ASN A 228 -12.98 -4.03 5.84
N TYR A 229 -12.29 -2.96 6.26
CA TYR A 229 -12.76 -2.07 7.33
C TYR A 229 -14.06 -1.35 7.00
N ALA A 230 -14.34 -1.07 5.72
CA ALA A 230 -15.60 -0.45 5.31
C ALA A 230 -16.80 -1.41 5.35
N GLU A 231 -16.58 -2.72 5.33
CA GLU A 231 -17.64 -3.74 5.41
C GLU A 231 -17.90 -4.22 6.85
N LEU A 232 -17.18 -3.66 7.82
CA LEU A 232 -17.19 -4.03 9.24
C LEU A 232 -17.93 -3.01 10.15
N LEU A 233 -18.45 -1.92 9.58
CA LEU A 233 -19.42 -1.01 10.23
C LEU A 233 -20.83 -1.26 9.68
#